data_AF-X0WG11-F1
#
_entry.id   AF-X0WG11-F1
#
_cell.length_a   1.000
_cell.length_b   1.000
_cell.length_c   1.000
_cell.angle_alpha   90.00
_cell.angle_beta   90.00
_cell.angle_gamma   90.00
#
_symmetry.space_group_name_H-M   'P 1'
#
loop_
_entity.id
_entity.type
_entity.pdbx_description
1 polymer ?
#
loop_
_entity_poly.entity_id
_entity_poly.type
_entity_poly.pdbx_seq_one_letter_code
_entity_poly.pdbx_strand_id
1 'polypeptide(L)'
;MAKVKGPLFSIDARGKIADAMVFGGWKGIPWVREWFKPQNPKSDAQVALRLIFSQGVQAWQGNLSDQQKLDWQTAVDRKGAVMSGFNFFMSEYITDMRNGETPSDDPPAHLLP
;
A
#
# COMPACT_ATOMS: atom_id res chain seq x y z
N MET A 1 -13.96 -4.03 24.68
CA MET A 1 -13.36 -2.71 24.99
C MET A 1 -13.91 -2.23 26.31
N ALA A 2 -13.02 -1.90 27.27
CA ALA A 2 -13.45 -1.25 28.50
C ALA A 2 -14.04 0.13 28.16
N LYS A 3 -15.31 0.36 28.47
CA LYS A 3 -15.92 1.70 28.40
C LYS A 3 -15.35 2.50 29.56
N VAL A 4 -14.53 3.50 29.27
CA VAL A 4 -13.84 4.26 30.31
C VAL A 4 -14.78 5.37 30.79
N LYS A 5 -15.35 5.22 31.99
CA LYS A 5 -16.01 6.32 32.70
C LYS A 5 -14.95 7.10 33.47
N GLY A 6 -14.57 8.26 32.93
CA GLY A 6 -13.75 9.26 33.59
C GLY A 6 -12.29 8.86 33.82
N PRO A 7 -11.43 8.86 32.79
CA PRO A 7 -10.00 8.63 33.01
C PRO A 7 -9.27 9.83 33.63
N LEU A 8 -9.88 11.02 33.62
CA LEU A 8 -9.30 12.30 34.09
C LEU A 8 -10.39 13.40 34.08
N PHE A 9 -11.42 13.28 34.93
CA PHE A 9 -12.48 14.31 35.04
C PHE A 9 -13.19 14.73 33.73
N SER A 10 -13.34 13.84 32.75
CA SER A 10 -14.11 14.11 31.51
C SER A 10 -13.64 15.32 30.67
N ILE A 11 -12.37 15.72 30.77
CA ILE A 11 -11.76 16.62 29.79
C ILE A 11 -11.20 15.73 28.67
N ASP A 12 -11.54 16.04 27.41
CA ASP A 12 -11.18 15.31 26.18
C ASP A 12 -9.70 14.88 26.14
N ALA A 13 -9.40 13.72 26.73
CA ALA A 13 -8.04 13.20 26.87
C ALA A 13 -7.62 12.49 25.58
N ARG A 14 -6.57 13.00 24.94
CA ARG A 14 -5.99 12.46 23.71
C ARG A 14 -4.49 12.27 23.86
N GLY A 15 -3.96 11.21 23.25
CA GLY A 15 -2.51 10.96 23.20
C GLY A 15 -2.06 9.87 24.16
N LYS A 16 -0.73 9.70 24.27
CA LYS A 16 -0.12 8.67 25.12
C LYS A 16 0.26 9.23 26.49
N ILE A 17 -0.03 8.48 27.54
CA ILE A 17 0.56 8.67 28.86
C ILE A 17 1.68 7.65 28.99
N ALA A 18 2.92 8.16 28.95
CA ALA A 18 4.13 7.36 28.86
C ALA A 18 4.04 6.30 27.73
N ASP A 19 4.76 5.20 27.88
CA ASP A 19 4.68 4.03 27.03
C ASP A 19 3.77 2.94 27.64
N ALA A 20 2.73 3.38 28.37
CA ALA A 20 1.79 2.50 29.08
C ALA A 20 0.38 2.54 28.48
N MET A 21 -0.19 3.72 28.25
CA MET A 21 -1.59 3.86 27.81
C MET A 21 -1.76 4.95 26.75
N VAL A 22 -2.70 4.75 25.83
CA VAL A 22 -3.11 5.73 24.81
C VAL A 22 -4.61 5.99 24.91
N PHE A 23 -4.97 7.27 25.01
CA PHE A 23 -6.34 7.77 25.08
C PHE A 23 -6.74 8.34 23.71
N GLY A 24 -7.97 8.06 23.31
CA GLY A 24 -8.53 8.60 22.07
C GLY A 24 -10.06 8.54 22.05
N GLY A 25 -10.64 9.17 21.03
CA GLY A 25 -12.09 9.15 20.79
C GLY A 25 -12.40 8.55 19.43
N TRP A 26 -13.44 7.72 19.37
CA TRP A 26 -13.99 7.21 18.11
C TRP A 26 -15.50 7.48 18.07
N LYS A 27 -15.96 8.30 17.11
CA LYS A 27 -17.38 8.67 16.97
C LYS A 27 -18.03 9.12 18.30
N GLY A 28 -17.31 9.94 19.06
CA GLY A 28 -17.77 10.43 20.38
C GLY A 28 -17.65 9.43 21.53
N ILE A 29 -17.15 8.22 21.29
CA ILE A 29 -16.90 7.21 22.33
C ILE A 29 -15.42 7.29 22.74
N PRO A 30 -15.12 7.66 24.00
CA PRO A 30 -13.75 7.62 24.50
C PRO A 30 -13.29 6.17 24.67
N TRP A 31 -12.04 5.90 24.30
CA TRP A 31 -11.40 4.60 24.44
C TRP A 31 -9.99 4.76 24.99
N VAL A 32 -9.52 3.68 25.63
CA VAL A 32 -8.15 3.54 26.12
C VAL A 32 -7.62 2.21 25.63
N ARG A 33 -6.38 2.22 25.15
CA ARG A 33 -5.64 1.01 24.79
C ARG A 33 -4.26 1.04 25.43
N GLU A 34 -3.68 -0.13 25.64
CA GLU A 34 -2.28 -0.25 25.99
C GLU A 34 -1.40 0.36 24.90
N TRP A 35 -0.37 1.09 25.32
CA TRP A 35 0.60 1.61 24.37
C TRP A 35 1.34 0.45 23.73
N PHE A 36 1.29 0.40 22.41
CA PHE A 36 2.03 -0.57 21.62
C PHE A 36 2.94 0.22 20.69
N LYS A 37 4.25 -0.06 20.75
CA LYS A 37 5.20 0.41 19.75
C LYS A 37 4.98 -0.39 18.47
N PRO A 38 4.51 0.21 17.36
CA PRO A 38 4.43 -0.49 16.10
C PRO A 38 5.82 -1.03 15.74
N GLN A 39 5.92 -2.33 15.53
CA GLN A 39 7.14 -2.92 15.02
C GLN A 39 7.26 -2.52 13.54
N ASN A 40 8.46 -2.12 13.11
CA ASN A 40 8.79 -2.05 11.69
C ASN A 40 9.71 -3.22 11.35
N PRO A 41 9.19 -4.45 11.28
CA PRO A 41 9.99 -5.60 10.90
C PRO A 41 10.61 -5.35 9.51
N LYS A 42 11.90 -5.60 9.43
CA LYS A 42 12.71 -5.56 8.20
C LYS A 42 13.15 -6.98 7.88
N SER A 43 12.20 -7.91 7.76
CA SER A 43 12.54 -9.24 7.25
C SER A 43 13.06 -9.13 5.83
N ASP A 44 13.92 -10.07 5.42
CA ASP A 44 14.50 -10.08 4.07
C ASP A 44 13.41 -10.06 2.99
N ALA A 45 12.33 -10.82 3.19
CA ALA A 45 11.17 -10.82 2.30
C ALA A 45 10.49 -9.43 2.19
N GLN A 46 10.35 -8.71 3.30
CA GLN A 46 9.76 -7.37 3.30
C GLN A 46 10.69 -6.32 2.66
N VAL A 47 12.00 -6.48 2.79
CA VAL A 47 12.98 -5.60 2.12
C VAL A 47 12.98 -5.89 0.61
N ALA A 48 12.98 -7.16 0.22
CA ALA A 48 12.92 -7.58 -1.19
C ALA A 48 11.68 -7.04 -1.90
N LEU A 49 10.48 -7.17 -1.29
CA LEU A 49 9.25 -6.62 -1.86
C LEU A 49 9.29 -5.10 -2.01
N ARG A 50 9.86 -4.38 -1.03
CA ARG A 50 10.03 -2.92 -1.15
C ARG A 50 10.97 -2.55 -2.29
N LEU A 51 12.05 -3.31 -2.47
CA LEU A 51 12.99 -3.10 -3.56
C LEU A 51 12.32 -3.32 -4.91
N ILE A 52 11.60 -4.43 -5.08
CA ILE A 52 10.82 -4.75 -6.29
C ILE A 52 9.84 -3.62 -6.60
N PHE A 53 9.10 -3.15 -5.59
CA PHE A 53 8.14 -2.06 -5.77
C PHE A 53 8.83 -0.76 -6.20
N SER A 54 9.95 -0.40 -5.59
CA SER A 54 10.75 0.77 -5.97
C SER A 54 11.28 0.65 -7.41
N GLN A 55 11.74 -0.53 -7.82
CA GLN A 55 12.21 -0.79 -9.18
C GLN A 55 11.08 -0.69 -10.21
N GLY A 56 9.90 -1.23 -9.91
CA GLY A 56 8.72 -1.12 -10.79
C GLY A 56 8.30 0.34 -10.99
N VAL A 57 8.27 1.15 -9.91
CA VAL A 57 7.98 2.58 -10.02
C VAL A 57 9.02 3.30 -10.90
N GLN A 58 10.30 2.96 -10.77
CA GLN A 58 11.36 3.52 -11.61
C GLN A 58 11.20 3.11 -13.08
N ALA A 59 10.87 1.85 -13.35
CA ALA A 59 10.61 1.36 -14.70
C ALA A 59 9.45 2.13 -15.35
N TRP A 60 8.31 2.26 -14.65
CA TRP A 60 7.17 3.02 -15.14
C TRP A 60 7.50 4.50 -15.43
N GLN A 61 8.27 5.14 -14.56
CA GLN A 61 8.58 6.57 -14.70
C GLN A 61 9.69 6.86 -15.72
N GLY A 62 10.71 5.99 -15.80
CA GLY A 62 11.93 6.25 -16.56
C GLY A 62 12.11 5.42 -17.84
N ASN A 63 11.60 4.19 -17.87
CA ASN A 63 11.82 3.27 -18.99
C ASN A 63 10.64 3.26 -19.97
N LEU A 64 9.42 3.47 -19.49
CA LEU A 64 8.22 3.45 -20.34
C LEU A 64 7.97 4.80 -21.00
N SER A 65 7.77 4.76 -22.31
CA SER A 65 7.28 5.89 -23.11
C SER A 65 5.82 6.22 -22.80
N ASP A 66 5.38 7.42 -23.18
CA ASP A 66 3.98 7.83 -23.00
C ASP A 66 3.01 6.95 -23.80
N GLN A 67 3.44 6.44 -24.96
CA GLN A 67 2.65 5.49 -25.76
C GLN A 67 2.45 4.17 -25.00
N GLN A 68 3.51 3.59 -24.43
CA GLN A 68 3.38 2.36 -23.65
C GLN A 68 2.46 2.54 -22.45
N LYS A 69 2.52 3.70 -21.77
CA LYS A 69 1.59 3.99 -20.66
C LYS A 69 0.13 4.06 -21.13
N LEU A 70 -0.13 4.56 -22.34
CA LEU A 70 -1.45 4.54 -22.96
C LEU A 70 -1.86 3.11 -23.36
N ASP A 71 -0.93 2.29 -23.82
CA ASP A 71 -1.19 0.89 -24.16
C ASP A 71 -1.57 0.09 -22.91
N TRP A 72 -0.89 0.32 -21.78
CA TRP A 72 -1.27 -0.23 -20.48
C TRP A 72 -2.66 0.22 -20.02
N GLN A 73 -3.05 1.48 -20.29
CA GLN A 73 -4.41 1.94 -20.01
C GLN A 73 -5.44 1.25 -20.93
N THR A 74 -5.13 1.13 -22.22
CA THR A 74 -5.97 0.43 -23.20
C THR A 74 -6.18 -1.04 -22.83
N ALA A 75 -5.12 -1.70 -22.33
CA ALA A 75 -5.19 -3.08 -21.89
C ALA A 75 -6.15 -3.26 -20.71
N VAL A 76 -6.16 -2.31 -19.77
CA VAL A 76 -7.11 -2.32 -18.64
C VAL A 76 -8.55 -2.11 -19.11
N ASP A 77 -8.76 -1.18 -20.04
CA ASP A 77 -10.08 -0.91 -20.61
C ASP A 77 -10.64 -2.14 -21.34
N ARG A 78 -9.78 -2.86 -22.10
CA ARG A 78 -10.15 -4.14 -22.76
C ARG A 78 -10.40 -5.27 -21.78
N LYS A 79 -9.62 -5.34 -20.71
CA LYS A 79 -9.84 -6.31 -19.62
C LYS A 79 -11.13 -6.03 -18.85
N GLY A 80 -11.66 -4.81 -18.93
CA GLY A 80 -12.84 -4.38 -18.19
C GLY A 80 -12.59 -4.26 -16.69
N ALA A 81 -11.34 -4.04 -16.28
CA ALA A 81 -10.97 -3.95 -14.88
C ALA A 81 -11.07 -2.51 -14.35
N VAL A 82 -11.54 -2.34 -13.11
CA VAL A 82 -11.62 -1.02 -12.46
C VAL A 82 -10.27 -0.70 -11.79
N MET A 83 -9.26 -0.44 -12.62
CA MET A 83 -7.92 -0.01 -12.19
C MET A 83 -7.28 0.94 -13.20
N SER A 84 -6.12 1.52 -12.87
CA SER A 84 -5.32 2.29 -13.83
C SER A 84 -4.33 1.39 -14.55
N GLY A 85 -3.85 1.81 -15.73
CA GLY A 85 -2.75 1.14 -16.44
C GLY A 85 -1.50 0.97 -15.56
N PHE A 86 -1.18 1.96 -14.72
CA PHE A 86 -0.10 1.87 -13.73
C PHE A 86 -0.31 0.73 -12.73
N ASN A 87 -1.51 0.60 -12.16
CA ASN A 87 -1.81 -0.47 -11.19
C ASN A 87 -1.71 -1.84 -11.84
N PHE A 88 -2.12 -1.95 -13.12
CA PHE A 88 -2.00 -3.19 -13.86
C PHE A 88 -0.54 -3.54 -14.16
N PHE A 89 0.24 -2.59 -14.68
CA PHE A 89 1.68 -2.74 -14.87
C PHE A 89 2.39 -3.18 -13.58
N MET A 90 2.14 -2.50 -12.46
CA MET A 90 2.77 -2.86 -11.18
C MET A 90 2.42 -4.28 -10.71
N SER A 91 1.20 -4.74 -11.00
CA SER A 91 0.77 -6.11 -10.65
C SER A 91 1.53 -7.15 -11.47
N GLU A 92 1.68 -6.94 -12.77
CA GLU A 92 2.45 -7.83 -13.64
C GLU A 92 3.94 -7.78 -13.27
N TYR A 93 4.51 -6.58 -13.11
CA TYR A 93 5.91 -6.39 -12.73
C TYR A 93 6.29 -7.14 -11.44
N ILE A 94 5.45 -7.06 -10.41
CA ILE A 94 5.67 -7.78 -9.15
C ILE A 94 5.57 -9.30 -9.35
N THR A 95 4.68 -9.75 -10.23
CA THR A 95 4.49 -11.17 -10.55
C THR A 95 5.70 -11.73 -11.27
N ASP A 96 6.19 -11.02 -12.30
CA ASP A 96 7.38 -11.39 -13.07
C ASP A 96 8.61 -11.49 -12.15
N MET A 97 8.87 -10.45 -11.34
CA MET A 97 9.99 -10.43 -10.40
C MET A 97 9.90 -11.53 -9.34
N ARG A 98 8.68 -11.94 -8.96
CA ARG A 98 8.46 -13.04 -8.01
C ARG A 98 8.68 -14.40 -8.66
N ASN A 99 8.38 -14.54 -9.95
CA ASN A 99 8.61 -15.75 -10.74
C ASN A 99 10.08 -15.86 -11.20
N GLY A 100 10.88 -14.80 -11.03
CA GLY A 100 12.26 -14.75 -11.51
C GLY A 100 12.37 -14.45 -13.01
N GLU A 101 11.29 -13.92 -13.59
CA GLU A 101 11.20 -13.53 -14.99
C GLU A 101 11.64 -12.07 -15.16
N THR A 102 12.09 -11.72 -16.37
CA THR A 102 12.40 -10.33 -16.72
C THR A 102 11.08 -9.58 -16.94
N PRO A 103 10.80 -8.50 -16.20
CA PRO A 103 9.56 -7.76 -16.35
C PRO A 103 9.37 -7.23 -17.77
N SER A 104 8.17 -7.38 -18.31
CA SER A 104 7.83 -6.83 -19.63
C SER A 104 7.52 -5.33 -19.53
N ASP A 105 8.02 -4.55 -20.49
CA ASP A 105 7.68 -3.13 -20.62
C ASP A 105 6.31 -2.92 -21.29
N ASP A 106 5.80 -3.94 -22.00
CA ASP A 106 4.55 -3.88 -22.76
C ASP A 106 3.47 -4.75 -22.11
N PRO A 107 2.18 -4.34 -22.21
CA PRO A 107 1.08 -5.15 -21.68
C PRO A 107 0.93 -6.46 -22.47
N PRO A 108 0.25 -7.47 -21.89
CA PRO A 108 0.03 -8.75 -22.56
C PRO A 108 -0.57 -8.58 -23.96
N ALA A 109 0.03 -9.23 -24.96
CA ALA A 109 -0.30 -9.02 -26.38
C ALA A 109 -1.78 -9.22 -26.74
N HIS A 110 -2.50 -10.08 -26.01
CA HIS A 110 -3.94 -10.31 -26.23
C HIS A 110 -4.83 -9.14 -25.78
N LEU A 111 -4.28 -8.17 -25.05
CA LEU A 111 -4.94 -6.95 -24.58
C LEU A 111 -4.49 -5.70 -25.35
N LEU A 112 -3.62 -5.85 -26.35
CA LEU A 112 -3.21 -4.78 -27.28
C LEU A 112 -4.14 -4.74 -28.51
N PRO A 113 -4.28 -3.57 -29.17
CA PRO A 113 -5.09 -3.42 -30.37
C PRO A 113 -4.72 -4.28 -31.57
#